data_AF-A0A7L8AKL3-F1
#
_entry.id   AF-A0A7L8AKL3-F1
#
_cell.length_a   1.000
_cell.length_b   1.000
_cell.length_c   1.000
_cell.angle_alpha   90.00
_cell.angle_beta   90.00
_cell.angle_gamma   90.00
#
_symmetry.space_group_name_H-M   'P 1'
#
loop_
_entity.id
_entity.type
_entity.pdbx_description
1 polymer ?
#
loop_
_entity_poly.entity_id
_entity_poly.type
_entity_poly.pdbx_seq_one_letter_code
_entity_poly.pdbx_strand_id
1 'polypeptide(L)'
;MKNLFLLFAFSYAGLVFSQQEPEFPKYNAKNVANIFYYNLSEIPEKIKVKKEITKNKTLTELRKYNDKIKKISFLNTPKLLDLELTINSLGKQLYSNRELAEKISKRIQTIIVPIRDSIDIYEKTLNENLEGFLSKKQNKKWLKYQRAEKRKLLPERPKNQNSAPVNMNRRRRNGQGIGGRRF
;
A
#
# COMPACT_ATOMS: atom_id res chain seq x y z
N MET A 1 -45.54 -44.90 -43.57
CA MET A 1 -45.99 -43.51 -43.82
C MET A 1 -45.92 -42.74 -42.52
N LYS A 2 -45.07 -41.70 -42.46
CA LYS A 2 -45.24 -40.44 -41.69
C LYS A 2 -45.39 -40.56 -40.16
N ASN A 3 -44.74 -39.84 -39.26
CA ASN A 3 -43.78 -38.73 -39.21
C ASN A 3 -43.23 -38.78 -37.75
N LEU A 4 -41.92 -38.81 -37.52
CA LEU A 4 -41.11 -37.65 -37.10
C LEU A 4 -41.80 -36.78 -36.02
N PHE A 5 -41.31 -36.81 -34.77
CA PHE A 5 -40.98 -35.63 -33.96
C PHE A 5 -40.15 -36.04 -32.73
N LEU A 6 -38.83 -35.91 -32.87
CA LEU A 6 -37.85 -35.92 -31.78
C LEU A 6 -37.93 -34.56 -31.06
N LEU A 7 -38.50 -34.52 -29.87
CA LEU A 7 -38.44 -33.35 -28.98
C LEU A 7 -37.09 -33.34 -28.26
N PHE A 8 -36.09 -32.75 -28.90
CA PHE A 8 -34.86 -32.33 -28.23
C PHE A 8 -35.16 -31.08 -27.40
N ALA A 9 -35.48 -31.27 -26.12
CA ALA A 9 -35.48 -30.18 -25.14
C ALA A 9 -34.03 -29.80 -24.83
N PHE A 10 -33.44 -28.93 -25.65
CA PHE A 10 -32.22 -28.20 -25.31
C PHE A 10 -32.55 -27.20 -24.21
N SER A 11 -32.45 -27.61 -22.96
CA SER A 11 -32.40 -26.70 -21.83
C SER A 11 -31.09 -25.92 -21.90
N TYR A 12 -31.15 -24.72 -22.49
CA TYR A 12 -30.12 -23.70 -22.31
C TYR A 12 -30.09 -23.31 -20.83
N ALA A 13 -29.35 -24.07 -20.03
CA ALA A 13 -28.84 -23.59 -18.75
C ALA A 13 -27.79 -22.53 -19.08
N GLY A 14 -28.25 -21.28 -19.26
CA GLY A 14 -27.36 -20.14 -19.26
C GLY A 14 -26.56 -20.16 -17.97
N LEU A 15 -25.27 -20.47 -18.08
CA LEU A 15 -24.32 -20.21 -17.01
C LEU A 15 -24.32 -18.70 -16.78
N VAL A 16 -25.14 -18.26 -15.83
CA VAL A 16 -25.03 -16.94 -15.24
C VAL A 16 -23.68 -16.94 -14.53
N PHE A 17 -22.64 -16.51 -15.24
CA PHE A 17 -21.45 -15.96 -14.60
C PHE A 17 -21.93 -14.75 -13.82
N SER A 18 -22.36 -14.96 -12.58
CA SER A 18 -22.47 -13.87 -11.61
C SER A 18 -21.09 -13.25 -11.53
N GLN A 19 -20.92 -12.06 -12.11
CA GLN A 19 -19.76 -11.23 -11.80
C GLN A 19 -19.83 -10.99 -10.31
N GLN A 20 -18.99 -11.71 -9.56
CA GLN A 20 -18.85 -11.51 -8.13
C GLN A 20 -18.53 -10.04 -7.92
N GLU A 21 -19.44 -9.32 -7.25
CA GLU A 21 -19.24 -7.89 -7.03
C GLU A 21 -17.86 -7.70 -6.40
N PRO A 22 -17.03 -6.79 -6.93
CA PRO A 22 -15.69 -6.59 -6.40
C PRO A 22 -15.79 -6.27 -4.91
N GLU A 23 -15.22 -7.15 -4.08
CA GLU A 23 -15.19 -6.94 -2.64
C GLU A 23 -14.36 -5.69 -2.34
N PHE A 24 -14.95 -4.78 -1.57
CA PHE A 24 -14.25 -3.56 -1.17
C PHE A 24 -13.10 -3.92 -0.23
N PRO A 25 -11.87 -3.42 -0.50
CA PRO A 25 -10.76 -3.67 0.41
C PRO A 25 -11.11 -3.08 1.78
N LYS A 26 -10.97 -3.90 2.82
CA LYS A 26 -11.18 -3.46 4.21
C LYS A 26 -10.28 -2.27 4.51
N TYR A 27 -10.87 -1.22 5.08
CA TYR A 27 -10.12 -0.08 5.57
C TYR A 27 -9.26 -0.51 6.75
N ASN A 28 -7.99 -0.12 6.75
CA ASN A 28 -7.05 -0.38 7.83
C ASN A 28 -6.41 0.95 8.25
N ALA A 29 -6.81 1.47 9.40
CA ALA A 29 -6.40 2.81 9.84
C ALA A 29 -4.90 2.91 10.09
N LYS A 30 -4.27 1.82 10.59
CA LYS A 30 -2.83 1.77 10.85
C LYS A 30 -2.03 1.87 9.54
N ASN A 31 -2.47 1.16 8.50
CA ASN A 31 -1.82 1.20 7.20
C ASN A 31 -1.92 2.59 6.56
N VAL A 32 -3.10 3.22 6.60
CA VAL A 32 -3.28 4.57 6.05
C VAL A 32 -2.44 5.60 6.82
N ALA A 33 -2.23 5.38 8.12
CA ALA A 33 -1.33 6.19 8.95
C ALA A 33 0.16 5.89 8.74
N ASN A 34 0.55 4.98 7.85
CA ASN A 34 1.93 4.51 7.68
C ASN A 34 2.55 3.91 8.95
N ILE A 35 1.75 3.29 9.83
CA ILE A 35 2.26 2.61 11.02
C ILE A 35 2.77 1.22 10.63
N PHE A 36 4.09 1.03 10.65
CA PHE A 36 4.73 -0.27 10.48
C PHE A 36 6.06 -0.34 11.24
N TYR A 37 6.58 -1.55 11.40
CA TYR A 37 7.82 -1.81 12.11
C TYR A 37 8.80 -2.53 11.20
N TYR A 38 10.07 -2.16 11.31
CA TYR A 38 11.14 -2.82 10.59
C TYR A 38 11.54 -4.13 11.26
N ASN A 39 11.68 -5.20 10.48
CA ASN A 39 12.26 -6.45 10.96
C ASN A 39 13.78 -6.31 11.09
N LEU A 40 14.26 -6.27 12.33
CA LEU A 40 15.67 -6.03 12.66
C LEU A 40 16.60 -7.14 12.16
N SER A 41 16.13 -8.40 12.08
CA SER A 41 16.99 -9.51 11.65
C SER A 41 17.29 -9.48 10.15
N GLU A 42 16.32 -9.07 9.33
CA GLU A 42 16.43 -9.15 7.87
C GLU A 42 17.19 -7.97 7.26
N ILE A 43 17.08 -6.77 7.84
CA ILE A 43 17.55 -5.55 7.18
C ILE A 43 19.04 -5.58 6.86
N PRO A 44 19.95 -5.93 7.80
CA PRO A 44 21.37 -5.99 7.50
C PRO A 44 21.70 -6.85 6.28
N GLU A 45 20.99 -7.96 6.09
CA GLU A 45 21.12 -8.84 4.94
C GLU A 45 20.60 -8.18 3.65
N LYS A 46 19.39 -7.60 3.69
CA LYS A 46 18.76 -6.91 2.54
C LYS A 46 19.63 -5.77 2.03
N ILE A 47 20.24 -4.98 2.91
CA ILE A 47 21.11 -3.87 2.52
C ILE A 47 22.57 -4.29 2.31
N LYS A 48 22.91 -5.56 2.58
CA LYS A 48 24.26 -6.15 2.47
C LYS A 48 25.30 -5.43 3.35
N VAL A 49 24.96 -5.19 4.62
CA VAL A 49 25.90 -4.74 5.65
C VAL A 49 26.57 -5.95 6.28
N LYS A 50 27.88 -6.12 6.03
CA LYS A 50 28.68 -7.24 6.55
C LYS A 50 29.51 -6.88 7.78
N LYS A 51 29.94 -5.62 7.90
CA LYS A 51 30.78 -5.16 9.02
C LYS A 51 29.93 -5.08 10.28
N GLU A 52 30.38 -5.75 11.34
CA GLU A 52 29.64 -5.87 12.60
C GLU A 52 29.36 -4.50 13.25
N ILE A 53 30.35 -3.59 13.24
CA ILE A 53 30.20 -2.23 13.75
C ILE A 53 29.06 -1.49 13.02
N THR A 54 29.05 -1.55 11.68
CA THR A 54 28.01 -0.91 10.87
C THR A 54 26.65 -1.58 11.10
N LYS A 55 26.62 -2.90 11.21
CA LYS A 55 25.40 -3.68 11.50
C LYS A 55 24.80 -3.23 12.83
N ASN A 56 25.60 -3.17 13.90
CA ASN A 56 25.12 -2.76 15.22
C ASN A 56 24.61 -1.32 15.25
N LYS A 57 25.29 -0.39 14.54
CA LYS A 57 24.78 0.98 14.36
C LYS A 57 23.43 1.00 13.63
N THR A 58 23.30 0.27 12.52
CA THR A 58 22.03 0.14 11.80
C THR A 58 20.92 -0.40 12.68
N LEU A 59 21.16 -1.50 13.41
CA LEU A 59 20.18 -2.10 14.31
C LEU A 59 19.75 -1.14 15.42
N THR A 60 20.68 -0.35 15.93
CA THR A 60 20.40 0.65 16.98
C THR A 60 19.46 1.73 16.48
N GLU A 61 19.71 2.29 15.30
CA GLU A 61 18.84 3.32 14.71
C GLU A 61 17.45 2.76 14.36
N LEU A 62 17.37 1.53 13.84
CA LEU A 62 16.10 0.87 13.56
C LEU A 62 15.29 0.58 14.83
N ARG A 63 15.94 0.17 15.92
CA ARG A 63 15.28 -0.01 17.23
C ARG A 63 14.68 1.29 17.73
N LYS A 64 15.46 2.38 17.72
CA LYS A 64 15.00 3.72 18.11
C LYS A 64 13.75 4.12 17.31
N TYR A 65 13.78 3.93 15.99
CA TYR A 65 12.61 4.20 15.14
C TYR A 65 11.42 3.34 15.55
N ASN A 66 11.57 2.00 15.61
CA ASN A 66 10.48 1.08 15.96
C ASN A 66 9.85 1.43 17.32
N ASP A 67 10.65 1.78 18.32
CA ASP A 67 10.17 2.18 19.64
C ASP A 67 9.33 3.47 19.60
N LYS A 68 9.73 4.45 18.78
CA LYS A 68 8.96 5.69 18.57
C LYS A 68 7.64 5.38 17.87
N ILE A 69 7.66 4.60 16.79
CA ILE A 69 6.43 4.19 16.09
C ILE A 69 5.50 3.41 17.01
N LYS A 70 6.05 2.54 17.88
CA LYS A 70 5.26 1.74 18.82
C LYS A 70 4.53 2.62 19.82
N LYS A 71 5.20 3.67 20.32
CA LYS A 71 4.59 4.68 21.20
C LYS A 71 3.48 5.45 20.48
N ILE A 72 3.73 5.94 19.27
CA ILE A 72 2.71 6.63 18.45
C ILE A 72 1.50 5.73 18.22
N SER A 73 1.74 4.47 17.83
CA SER A 73 0.70 3.49 17.56
C SER A 73 -0.13 3.21 18.81
N PHE A 74 0.52 3.00 19.96
CA PHE A 74 -0.15 2.75 21.23
C PHE A 74 -1.06 3.91 21.63
N LEU A 75 -0.54 5.15 21.63
CA LEU A 75 -1.28 6.35 22.02
C LEU A 75 -2.49 6.63 21.12
N ASN A 76 -2.43 6.23 19.85
CA ASN A 76 -3.49 6.47 18.88
C ASN A 76 -4.41 5.26 18.64
N THR A 77 -4.16 4.13 19.30
CA THR A 77 -4.91 2.88 19.06
C THR A 77 -6.43 3.06 19.18
N PRO A 78 -6.98 3.70 20.24
CA PRO A 78 -8.43 3.86 20.35
C PRO A 78 -9.03 4.65 19.18
N LYS A 79 -8.39 5.76 18.78
CA LYS A 79 -8.86 6.62 17.68
C LYS A 79 -8.82 5.90 16.33
N LEU A 80 -7.76 5.11 16.10
CA LEU A 80 -7.58 4.35 14.87
C LEU A 80 -8.60 3.21 14.76
N LEU A 81 -8.84 2.47 15.84
CA LEU A 81 -9.83 1.39 15.88
C LEU A 81 -11.24 1.91 15.65
N ASP A 82 -11.61 3.00 16.32
CA ASP A 82 -12.93 3.60 16.16
C ASP A 82 -13.17 4.12 14.73
N LEU A 83 -12.16 4.78 14.14
CA LEU A 83 -12.22 5.21 12.74
C LEU A 83 -12.35 4.02 11.78
N GLU A 84 -11.58 2.95 12.02
CA GLU A 84 -11.60 1.74 11.22
C GLU A 84 -12.96 1.03 11.26
N LEU A 85 -13.51 0.83 12.46
CA LEU A 85 -14.83 0.23 12.65
C LEU A 85 -15.92 1.07 12.00
N THR A 86 -15.87 2.40 12.18
CA THR A 86 -16.83 3.32 11.55
C THR A 86 -16.82 3.15 10.04
N ILE A 87 -15.66 3.27 9.39
CA ILE A 87 -15.56 3.22 7.91
C ILE A 87 -15.98 1.86 7.38
N ASN A 88 -15.51 0.78 8.01
CA ASN A 88 -15.84 -0.58 7.58
C ASN A 88 -17.34 -0.91 7.78
N SER A 89 -17.99 -0.33 8.79
CA SER A 89 -19.45 -0.48 9.01
C SER A 89 -20.30 0.26 7.98
N LEU A 90 -19.86 1.44 7.54
CA LEU A 90 -20.59 2.24 6.54
C LEU A 90 -20.45 1.64 5.14
N GLY A 91 -19.29 1.04 4.83
CA GLY A 91 -19.07 0.24 3.61
C GLY A 91 -19.56 0.95 2.34
N LYS A 92 -20.52 0.33 1.64
CA LYS A 92 -21.07 0.84 0.37
C LYS A 92 -21.77 2.20 0.49
N GLN A 93 -22.27 2.57 1.68
CA GLN A 93 -22.97 3.85 1.89
C GLN A 93 -22.06 5.07 1.64
N LEU A 94 -20.75 4.91 1.81
CA LEU A 94 -19.78 5.97 1.54
C LEU A 94 -19.68 6.32 0.05
N TYR A 95 -20.12 5.43 -0.84
CA TYR A 95 -20.10 5.68 -2.29
C TYR A 95 -21.39 6.33 -2.78
N SER A 96 -22.52 6.04 -2.13
CA SER A 96 -23.82 6.59 -2.51
C SER A 96 -24.15 7.91 -1.81
N ASN A 97 -23.58 8.17 -0.64
CA ASN A 97 -23.84 9.38 0.13
C ASN A 97 -22.59 10.29 0.21
N ARG A 98 -22.59 11.32 -0.64
CA ARG A 98 -21.49 12.29 -0.73
C ARG A 98 -21.25 13.07 0.56
N GLU A 99 -22.30 13.49 1.25
CA GLU A 99 -22.18 14.28 2.48
C GLU A 99 -21.54 13.43 3.60
N LEU A 100 -21.98 12.18 3.73
CA LEU A 100 -21.40 11.22 4.67
C LEU A 100 -19.92 10.95 4.33
N ALA A 101 -19.61 10.74 3.05
CA ALA A 101 -18.23 10.53 2.60
C ALA A 101 -17.31 11.72 2.92
N GLU A 102 -17.81 12.95 2.79
CA GLU A 102 -17.07 14.16 3.12
C GLU A 102 -16.82 14.26 4.64
N LYS A 103 -17.82 13.98 5.47
CA LYS A 103 -17.67 13.94 6.94
C LYS A 103 -16.61 12.93 7.37
N ILE A 104 -16.65 11.73 6.81
CA ILE A 104 -15.65 10.69 7.06
C ILE A 104 -14.26 11.13 6.56
N SER A 105 -14.17 11.74 5.39
CA SER A 105 -12.90 12.25 4.85
C SER A 105 -12.26 13.30 5.75
N LYS A 106 -13.05 14.24 6.29
CA LYS A 106 -12.58 15.22 7.28
C LYS A 106 -12.06 14.53 8.54
N ARG A 107 -12.80 13.53 9.03
CA ARG A 107 -12.39 12.74 10.21
C ARG A 107 -11.07 12.00 9.98
N ILE A 108 -10.91 11.39 8.79
CA ILE A 108 -9.65 10.77 8.36
C ILE A 108 -8.53 11.82 8.38
N GLN A 109 -8.74 13.01 7.81
CA GLN A 109 -7.73 14.06 7.79
C GLN A 109 -7.31 14.47 9.21
N THR A 110 -8.27 14.73 10.10
CA THR A 110 -7.99 15.15 11.48
C THR A 110 -7.23 14.10 12.30
N ILE A 111 -7.51 12.81 12.09
CA ILE A 111 -6.89 11.73 12.87
C ILE A 111 -5.60 11.24 12.23
N ILE A 112 -5.63 10.94 10.93
CA ILE A 112 -4.55 10.22 10.25
C ILE A 112 -3.39 11.14 9.86
N VAL A 113 -3.67 12.35 9.36
CA VAL A 113 -2.61 13.23 8.84
C VAL A 113 -1.58 13.58 9.91
N PRO A 114 -1.97 14.01 11.13
CA PRO A 114 -0.99 14.33 12.17
C PRO A 114 -0.13 13.13 12.59
N ILE A 115 -0.71 11.92 12.58
CA ILE A 115 0.01 10.67 12.88
C ILE A 115 1.03 10.40 11.78
N ARG A 116 0.62 10.49 10.51
CA ARG A 116 1.47 10.26 9.36
C ARG A 116 2.64 11.25 9.32
N ASP A 117 2.36 12.53 9.55
CA ASP A 117 3.39 13.58 9.56
C ASP A 117 4.40 13.35 10.69
N SER A 118 3.94 12.93 11.86
CA SER A 118 4.82 12.55 12.98
C SER A 118 5.73 11.37 12.61
N ILE A 119 5.20 10.36 11.91
CA ILE A 119 5.96 9.20 11.46
C ILE A 119 6.96 9.58 10.38
N ASP A 120 6.57 10.44 9.44
CA ASP A 120 7.45 10.93 8.37
C ASP A 120 8.65 11.71 8.94
N ILE A 121 8.48 12.44 10.06
CA ILE A 121 9.60 13.08 10.78
C ILE A 121 10.60 12.02 11.27
N TYR A 122 10.13 10.98 11.97
CA TYR A 122 11.01 9.93 12.48
C TYR A 122 11.66 9.10 11.35
N GLU A 123 10.96 8.94 10.23
CA GLU A 123 11.50 8.28 9.03
C GLU A 123 12.62 9.10 8.40
N LYS A 124 12.47 10.43 8.31
CA LYS A 124 13.53 11.32 7.83
C LYS A 124 14.76 11.26 8.73
N THR A 125 14.59 11.36 10.05
CA THR A 125 15.70 11.23 10.99
C THR A 125 16.42 9.89 10.87
N LEU A 126 15.67 8.79 10.73
CA LEU A 126 16.25 7.46 10.48
C LEU A 126 17.10 7.45 9.20
N ASN A 127 16.57 8.01 8.12
CA ASN A 127 17.25 8.05 6.82
C ASN A 127 18.54 8.87 6.87
N GLU A 128 18.51 10.05 7.50
CA GLU A 128 19.67 10.93 7.71
C GLU A 128 20.74 10.22 8.54
N ASN A 129 20.35 9.60 9.65
CA ASN A 129 21.29 8.87 10.51
C ASN A 129 21.96 7.70 9.78
N LEU A 130 21.18 6.92 9.01
CA LEU A 130 21.71 5.80 8.23
C LEU A 130 22.62 6.27 7.10
N GLU A 131 22.29 7.37 6.42
CA GLU A 131 23.14 7.95 5.39
C GLU A 131 24.51 8.38 5.93
N GLY A 132 24.57 8.86 7.18
CA GLY A 132 25.81 9.30 7.81
C GLY A 132 26.89 8.23 7.98
N PHE A 133 26.54 6.94 7.94
CA PHE A 133 27.53 5.85 8.11
C PHE A 133 27.39 4.68 7.14
N LEU A 134 26.32 4.58 6.36
CA LEU A 134 26.19 3.59 5.30
C LEU A 134 26.96 4.04 4.05
N SER A 135 27.53 3.09 3.32
CA SER A 135 28.05 3.40 1.97
C SER A 135 26.90 3.79 1.03
N LYS A 136 27.19 4.59 0.00
CA LYS A 136 26.20 4.98 -1.04
C LYS A 136 25.39 3.79 -1.60
N LYS A 137 26.05 2.64 -1.82
CA LYS A 137 25.39 1.42 -2.31
C LYS A 137 24.45 0.79 -1.27
N GLN A 138 24.80 0.84 0.01
CA GLN A 138 23.96 0.35 1.12
C GLN A 138 22.77 1.29 1.34
N ASN A 139 23.00 2.61 1.39
CA ASN A 139 21.93 3.60 1.55
C ASN A 139 20.89 3.51 0.41
N LYS A 140 21.34 3.34 -0.84
CA LYS A 140 20.43 3.10 -1.98
C LYS A 140 19.54 1.87 -1.80
N LYS A 141 20.09 0.78 -1.23
CA LYS A 141 19.30 -0.44 -0.95
C LYS A 141 18.33 -0.22 0.20
N TRP A 142 18.76 0.50 1.23
CA TRP A 142 17.92 0.89 2.35
C TRP A 142 16.70 1.68 1.87
N LEU A 143 16.89 2.75 1.11
CA LEU A 143 15.78 3.55 0.57
C LEU A 143 14.87 2.72 -0.36
N LYS A 144 15.43 1.79 -1.14
CA LYS A 144 14.63 0.86 -1.95
C LYS A 144 13.78 -0.07 -1.07
N TYR A 145 14.35 -0.59 0.01
CA TYR A 145 13.67 -1.46 0.96
C TYR A 145 12.55 -0.72 1.69
N GLN A 146 12.82 0.46 2.26
CA GLN A 146 11.81 1.31 2.91
C GLN A 146 10.62 1.62 1.99
N ARG A 147 10.88 2.00 0.73
CA ARG A 147 9.81 2.21 -0.27
C ARG A 147 9.01 0.94 -0.54
N ALA A 148 9.66 -0.23 -0.53
CA ALA A 148 8.97 -1.50 -0.72
C ALA A 148 8.06 -1.83 0.48
N GLU A 149 8.52 -1.62 1.72
CA GLU A 149 7.70 -1.81 2.92
C GLU A 149 6.50 -0.86 2.92
N LYS A 150 6.68 0.43 2.62
CA LYS A 150 5.56 1.39 2.52
C LYS A 150 4.52 0.99 1.48
N ARG A 151 4.94 0.39 0.35
CA ARG A 151 4.01 -0.09 -0.69
C ARG A 151 3.14 -1.25 -0.21
N LYS A 152 3.63 -2.10 0.70
CA LYS A 152 2.84 -3.21 1.26
C LYS A 152 1.67 -2.73 2.12
N LEU A 153 1.70 -1.47 2.57
CA LEU A 153 0.62 -0.89 3.37
C LEU A 153 -0.58 -0.46 2.52
N LEU A 154 -0.33 -0.16 1.24
CA LEU A 154 -1.39 0.26 0.33
C LEU A 154 -2.23 -0.97 -0.08
N PRO A 155 -3.56 -0.82 -0.23
CA PRO A 155 -4.39 -1.90 -0.72
C PRO A 155 -3.91 -2.34 -2.11
N GLU A 156 -3.89 -3.65 -2.35
CA GLU A 156 -3.57 -4.17 -3.67
C GLU A 156 -4.61 -3.67 -4.68
N ARG A 157 -4.14 -3.19 -5.83
CA ARG A 157 -5.05 -2.85 -6.91
C ARG A 157 -5.74 -4.14 -7.39
N PRO A 158 -7.05 -4.11 -7.64
CA PRO A 158 -7.74 -5.26 -8.20
C PRO A 158 -7.04 -5.67 -9.51
N LYS A 159 -6.63 -6.94 -9.58
CA LYS A 159 -6.01 -7.49 -10.78
C LYS A 159 -7.10 -7.60 -11.85
N ASN A 160 -7.12 -6.67 -12.80
CA ASN A 160 -7.93 -6.82 -14.01
C ASN A 160 -7.39 -8.00 -14.81
N GLN A 161 -8.00 -9.18 -14.64
CA GLN A 161 -7.65 -10.42 -15.35
C GLN A 161 -7.80 -10.28 -16.88
N ASN A 162 -8.51 -9.26 -17.35
CA ASN A 162 -8.73 -8.97 -18.78
C ASN A 162 -7.79 -7.91 -19.37
N SER A 163 -6.71 -7.54 -18.68
CA SER A 163 -5.72 -6.62 -19.25
C SER A 163 -4.88 -7.37 -20.27
N ALA A 164 -5.21 -7.26 -21.56
CA ALA A 164 -4.35 -7.77 -22.64
C ALA A 164 -2.91 -7.26 -22.44
N PRO A 165 -1.88 -8.09 -22.69
CA PRO A 165 -0.50 -7.65 -22.52
C PRO A 165 -0.25 -6.44 -23.42
N VAL A 166 0.05 -5.29 -22.81
CA VAL A 166 0.50 -4.12 -23.55
C VAL A 166 1.83 -4.49 -24.17
N ASN A 167 1.78 -4.85 -25.45
CA ASN A 167 2.91 -5.29 -26.23
C ASN A 167 3.87 -4.10 -26.37
N MET A 168 4.84 -4.01 -25.45
CA MET A 168 5.76 -2.88 -25.27
C MET A 168 6.89 -2.90 -26.30
N ASN A 169 6.55 -3.24 -27.55
CA ASN A 169 7.43 -3.27 -28.69
C ASN A 169 6.88 -2.36 -29.78
N ARG A 170 6.91 -1.05 -29.56
CA ARG A 170 6.87 -0.05 -30.64
C ARG A 170 7.40 1.30 -30.16
N ARG A 171 8.42 1.78 -30.89
CA ARG A 171 8.99 3.14 -30.91
C ARG A 171 10.17 3.43 -29.97
N ARG A 172 11.26 2.69 -30.15
CA ARG A 172 12.58 3.33 -30.33
C ARG A 172 12.72 3.75 -31.79
N ARG A 173 12.33 4.97 -32.15
CA ARG A 173 12.85 5.68 -33.34
C ARG A 173 12.46 7.17 -33.26
N ASN A 174 13.47 8.00 -33.06
CA ASN A 174 13.60 9.42 -33.41
C ASN A 174 12.44 10.39 -33.09
N GLY A 175 12.73 11.33 -32.18
CA GLY A 175 11.99 12.57 -32.04
C GLY A 175 12.59 13.43 -30.95
N GLN A 176 13.53 14.31 -31.30
CA GLN A 176 13.86 15.49 -30.51
C GLN A 176 12.56 16.20 -30.11
N GLY A 177 12.43 16.54 -28.83
CA GLY A 177 11.23 17.20 -28.32
C GLY A 177 11.46 17.72 -26.91
N ILE A 178 11.93 18.95 -26.83
CA ILE A 178 11.92 19.82 -25.66
C ILE A 178 10.53 19.79 -25.03
N GLY A 179 10.42 19.66 -23.70
CA GLY A 179 9.15 19.89 -23.04
C GLY A 179 9.05 19.48 -21.59
N GLY A 180 9.22 20.46 -20.70
CA GLY A 180 8.43 20.51 -19.46
C GLY A 180 9.17 20.15 -18.18
N ARG A 181 9.78 21.17 -17.57
CA ARG A 181 9.80 21.30 -16.11
C ARG A 181 8.37 21.13 -15.59
N ARG A 182 8.14 20.23 -14.64
CA ARG A 182 7.03 20.31 -13.70
C ARG A 182 7.52 19.87 -12.33
N PHE A 183 7.37 20.82 -11.41
CA PHE A 183 7.33 20.80 -9.95
C PHE A 183 7.74 19.51 -9.24
#